data_AF-A0A5C9DYZ2-F1
#
_entry.id   AF-A0A5C9DYZ2-F1
#
_cell.length_a   1.000
_cell.length_b   1.000
_cell.length_c   1.000
_cell.angle_alpha   90.00
_cell.angle_beta   90.00
_cell.angle_gamma   90.00
#
_symmetry.space_group_name_H-M   'P 1'
#
loop_
_entity.id
_entity.type
_entity.pdbx_description
1 polymer ?
#
loop_
_entity_poly.entity_id
_entity_poly.type
_entity_poly.pdbx_seq_one_letter_code
_entity_poly.pdbx_strand_id
1 'polypeptide(L)'
;MVDIGDAARIIYLIGNHDRIEGRTRFQKLIFLLKKEKKIHFNFEFTPYYYGPYSHELSEYIGFLVSFGLIEESRTQLSDSIDRYDYELTEKGKEFFIQLKSKRSLEEFESIEEYVSEIINVPTCELVTLAKEIMAS
;
A
#
# COMPACT_ATOMS: atom_id res chain seq x y z
N MET A 1 -3.65 16.67 7.98
CA MET A 1 -2.30 17.12 7.59
C MET A 1 -1.65 15.95 6.88
N VAL A 2 -1.10 16.14 5.68
CA VAL A 2 -0.43 15.06 4.95
C VAL A 2 0.88 14.74 5.66
N ASP A 3 1.01 13.54 6.26
CA ASP A 3 2.25 13.10 6.88
C ASP A 3 3.27 12.71 5.81
N ILE A 4 4.43 13.38 5.77
CA ILE A 4 5.45 13.15 4.72
C ILE A 4 6.08 11.75 4.87
N GLY A 5 6.13 11.20 6.08
CA GLY A 5 6.65 9.87 6.33
C GLY A 5 5.78 8.78 5.69
N ASP A 6 4.47 8.86 5.87
CA ASP A 6 3.52 7.93 5.26
C ASP A 6 3.52 8.01 3.73
N ALA A 7 3.64 9.22 3.17
CA ALA A 7 3.84 9.40 1.72
C ALA A 7 5.08 8.67 1.25
N ALA A 8 6.21 8.85 1.94
CA ALA A 8 7.47 8.22 1.57
C ALA A 8 7.38 6.69 1.61
N ARG A 9 6.77 6.12 2.66
CA ARG A 9 6.58 4.66 2.80
C ARG A 9 5.65 4.10 1.73
N ILE A 10 4.54 4.78 1.42
CA ILE A 10 3.61 4.34 0.38
C ILE A 10 4.27 4.42 -1.00
N ILE A 11 4.98 5.50 -1.30
CA ILE A 11 5.69 5.65 -2.57
C ILE A 11 6.78 4.59 -2.69
N TYR A 12 7.49 4.29 -1.61
CA TYR A 12 8.48 3.22 -1.59
C TYR A 12 7.85 1.84 -1.79
N LEU A 13 6.73 1.55 -1.13
CA LEU A 13 5.96 0.33 -1.33
C LEU A 13 5.57 0.13 -2.80
N ILE A 14 4.96 1.15 -3.42
CA ILE A 14 4.54 1.05 -4.82
C ILE A 14 5.76 0.97 -5.72
N GLY A 15 6.79 1.80 -5.52
CA GLY A 15 7.95 1.88 -6.42
C GLY A 15 8.84 0.64 -6.49
N ASN A 16 8.77 -0.26 -5.49
CA ASN A 16 9.44 -1.56 -5.56
C ASN A 16 8.67 -2.61 -6.37
N HIS A 17 7.47 -2.28 -6.84
CA HIS A 17 6.64 -3.15 -7.67
C HIS A 17 6.06 -2.36 -8.85
N ASP A 18 5.55 -3.07 -9.85
CA ASP A 18 4.99 -2.38 -11.02
C ASP A 18 3.68 -1.67 -10.68
N ARG A 19 2.82 -2.31 -9.87
CA ARG A 19 1.51 -1.81 -9.47
C ARG A 19 0.96 -2.53 -8.25
N ILE A 20 0.03 -1.89 -7.54
CA ILE A 20 -0.85 -2.54 -6.58
C ILE A 20 -2.20 -2.80 -7.22
N GLU A 21 -2.58 -4.07 -7.31
CA GLU A 21 -3.81 -4.50 -7.95
C GLU A 21 -5.01 -4.53 -7.00
N GLY A 22 -5.81 -3.46 -6.97
CA GLY A 22 -7.03 -3.38 -6.19
C GLY A 22 -6.90 -2.70 -4.82
N ARG A 23 -7.95 -1.96 -4.46
CA ARG A 23 -8.13 -1.29 -3.15
C ARG A 23 -7.98 -2.23 -1.96
N THR A 24 -8.61 -3.42 -2.03
CA THR A 24 -8.52 -4.41 -0.95
C THR A 24 -7.09 -4.86 -0.72
N ARG A 25 -6.34 -5.12 -1.80
CA ARG A 25 -4.93 -5.51 -1.73
C ARG A 25 -4.11 -4.43 -1.05
N PHE A 26 -4.27 -3.17 -1.48
CA PHE A 26 -3.57 -2.03 -0.88
C PHE A 26 -3.81 -1.95 0.64
N GLN A 27 -5.07 -2.04 1.07
CA GLN A 27 -5.44 -2.03 2.48
C GLN A 27 -4.75 -3.16 3.27
N LYS A 28 -4.66 -4.38 2.71
CA LYS A 28 -3.99 -5.49 3.39
C LYS A 28 -2.48 -5.31 3.44
N LEU A 29 -1.84 -4.87 2.36
CA LEU A 29 -0.39 -4.64 2.32
C LEU A 29 0.05 -3.68 3.42
N ILE A 30 -0.63 -2.53 3.57
CA ILE A 30 -0.29 -1.54 4.60
C ILE A 30 -0.57 -2.07 6.01
N PHE A 31 -1.70 -2.74 6.23
CA PHE A 31 -2.01 -3.34 7.53
C PHE A 31 -0.94 -4.35 7.95
N LEU A 32 -0.56 -5.24 7.04
CA LEU A 32 0.40 -6.29 7.30
C LEU A 32 1.80 -5.73 7.57
N LEU A 33 2.26 -4.75 6.77
CA LEU A 33 3.50 -4.01 7.06
C LEU A 33 3.48 -3.37 8.47
N LYS A 34 2.34 -2.76 8.86
CA LYS A 34 2.17 -2.17 10.19
C LYS A 34 2.25 -3.22 11.30
N LYS A 35 1.64 -4.41 11.11
CA LYS A 35 1.50 -5.41 12.17
C LYS A 35 2.68 -6.37 12.27
N GLU A 36 3.16 -6.90 11.16
CA GLU A 36 4.21 -7.93 11.11
C GLU A 36 5.60 -7.31 11.12
N LYS A 37 5.83 -6.31 10.25
CA LYS A 37 7.13 -5.64 10.10
C LYS A 37 7.28 -4.40 10.98
N LYS A 38 6.27 -4.05 11.79
CA LYS A 38 6.24 -2.90 12.71
C LYS A 38 6.53 -1.55 12.03
N ILE A 39 6.23 -1.44 10.74
CA ILE A 39 6.38 -0.18 9.99
C ILE A 39 5.40 0.85 10.53
N HIS A 40 5.89 2.05 10.81
CA HIS A 40 5.09 3.08 11.45
C HIS A 40 4.20 3.79 10.42
N PHE A 41 2.94 3.39 10.36
CA PHE A 41 1.88 4.10 9.64
C PHE A 41 0.91 4.75 10.63
N ASN A 42 0.52 6.01 10.39
CA ASN A 42 -0.42 6.74 11.24
C ASN A 42 -1.89 6.34 11.05
N PHE A 43 -2.16 5.36 10.17
CA PHE A 43 -3.52 4.92 9.87
C PHE A 43 -4.06 3.97 10.93
N GLU A 44 -5.27 4.25 11.42
CA GLU A 44 -5.99 3.33 12.27
C GLU A 44 -6.82 2.33 11.45
N PHE A 45 -6.74 1.06 11.85
CA PHE A 45 -7.44 -0.04 11.19
C PHE A 45 -8.50 -0.61 12.10
N THR A 46 -9.70 -0.79 11.55
CA THR A 46 -10.85 -1.34 12.27
C THR A 46 -11.34 -2.63 11.62
N PRO A 47 -11.95 -3.55 12.39
CA PRO A 47 -12.58 -4.73 11.82
C PRO A 47 -13.63 -4.40 10.75
N TYR A 48 -13.55 -5.11 9.62
CA TYR A 48 -14.47 -4.93 8.48
C TYR A 48 -14.73 -6.25 7.76
N TYR A 49 -15.70 -6.26 6.84
CA TYR A 49 -16.20 -7.49 6.18
C TYR A 49 -15.10 -8.32 5.50
N TYR A 50 -14.16 -7.64 4.82
CA TYR A 50 -12.99 -8.24 4.17
C TYR A 50 -11.70 -8.07 5.01
N GLY A 51 -11.84 -8.07 6.34
CA GLY A 51 -10.73 -7.90 7.28
C GLY A 51 -10.41 -6.42 7.55
N PRO A 52 -9.30 -6.13 8.24
CA PRO A 52 -8.98 -4.78 8.74
C PRO A 52 -9.02 -3.71 7.65
N TYR A 53 -9.73 -2.62 7.88
CA TYR A 53 -9.87 -1.52 6.94
C TYR A 53 -9.56 -0.18 7.61
N SER A 54 -8.89 0.70 6.88
CA SER A 54 -8.65 2.09 7.29
C SER A 54 -9.26 3.06 6.29
N HIS A 55 -10.22 3.87 6.74
CA HIS A 55 -10.77 4.97 5.94
C HIS A 55 -9.71 6.04 5.68
N GLU A 56 -8.90 6.34 6.70
CA GLU A 56 -7.82 7.32 6.64
C GLU A 56 -6.80 6.96 5.56
N LEU A 57 -6.44 5.68 5.44
CA LEU A 57 -5.58 5.21 4.36
C LEU A 57 -6.21 5.45 2.97
N SER A 58 -7.50 5.17 2.81
CA SER A 58 -8.20 5.42 1.53
C SER A 58 -8.21 6.90 1.16
N GLU A 59 -8.48 7.79 2.12
CA GLU A 59 -8.40 9.24 1.90
C GLU A 59 -6.98 9.67 1.58
N TYR A 60 -5.99 9.11 2.27
CA TYR A 60 -4.58 9.40 2.06
C TYR A 60 -4.10 9.01 0.67
N ILE A 61 -4.48 7.83 0.18
CA ILE A 61 -4.22 7.42 -1.20
C ILE A 61 -4.88 8.40 -2.18
N GLY A 62 -6.14 8.79 -1.93
CA GLY A 62 -6.84 9.80 -2.73
C GLY A 62 -6.11 11.15 -2.78
N PHE A 63 -5.51 11.58 -1.67
CA PHE A 63 -4.66 12.76 -1.66
C PHE A 63 -3.40 12.57 -2.51
N LEU A 64 -2.68 11.45 -2.39
CA LEU A 64 -1.49 11.17 -3.20
C LEU A 64 -1.81 11.12 -4.71
N VAL A 65 -2.99 10.60 -5.07
CA VAL A 65 -3.50 10.64 -6.45
C VAL A 65 -3.76 12.08 -6.88
N SER A 66 -4.42 12.88 -6.05
CA SER A 66 -4.70 14.29 -6.33
C SER A 66 -3.43 15.15 -6.46
N PHE A 67 -2.35 14.79 -5.77
CA PHE A 67 -1.03 15.44 -5.89
C PHE A 67 -0.22 14.97 -7.11
N GLY A 68 -0.74 14.03 -7.88
CA GLY A 68 -0.09 13.44 -9.05
C GLY A 68 1.18 12.69 -8.67
N LEU A 69 1.21 12.02 -7.52
CA LEU A 69 2.30 11.11 -7.12
C LEU A 69 1.96 9.66 -7.50
N ILE A 70 0.69 9.30 -7.35
CA ILE A 70 0.13 7.98 -7.70
C ILE A 70 -0.93 8.18 -8.78
N GLU A 71 -1.04 7.22 -9.69
CA GLU A 71 -2.15 7.12 -10.63
C GLU A 71 -3.09 5.99 -10.19
N GLU A 72 -4.40 6.25 -10.16
CA GLU A 72 -5.43 5.23 -10.00
C GLU A 72 -6.03 4.93 -11.37
N SER A 73 -5.89 3.69 -11.85
CA SER A 73 -6.44 3.23 -13.12
C SER A 73 -7.54 2.19 -12.91
N ARG A 74 -8.57 2.23 -13.76
CA ARG A 74 -9.68 1.27 -13.73
C ARG A 74 -9.36 0.10 -14.66
N THR A 75 -9.35 -1.12 -14.10
CA THR A 75 -9.20 -2.38 -14.81
C THR A 75 -10.52 -3.14 -14.77
N GLN A 76 -11.16 -3.33 -15.92
CA GLN A 76 -12.39 -4.12 -16.02
C GLN A 76 -12.07 -5.61 -15.98
N LEU A 77 -12.55 -6.33 -14.97
CA LEU A 77 -12.36 -7.78 -14.83
C LEU A 77 -13.51 -8.56 -15.48
N SER A 78 -14.72 -8.02 -15.45
CA SER A 78 -15.90 -8.54 -16.12
C SER A 78 -16.92 -7.42 -16.39
N ASP A 79 -18.05 -7.73 -17.03
CA ASP A 79 -19.10 -6.76 -17.36
C ASP A 79 -19.65 -5.99 -16.15
N SER A 80 -19.50 -6.53 -14.93
CA SER A 80 -20.02 -5.94 -13.70
C SER A 80 -18.96 -5.72 -12.61
N ILE A 81 -17.70 -6.06 -12.88
CA ILE A 81 -16.63 -6.02 -11.89
C ILE A 81 -15.47 -5.18 -12.40
N ASP A 82 -15.22 -4.09 -11.69
CA ASP A 82 -14.05 -3.25 -11.88
C ASP A 82 -13.08 -3.40 -10.71
N ARG A 83 -11.79 -3.34 -11.03
CA ARG A 83 -10.69 -3.22 -10.07
C ARG A 83 -10.01 -1.87 -10.29
N TYR A 84 -9.55 -1.26 -9.19
CA TYR A 84 -8.79 -0.01 -9.24
C TYR A 84 -7.35 -0.31 -8.85
N ASP A 85 -6.44 -0.10 -9.80
CA ASP A 85 -5.02 -0.42 -9.69
C ASP A 85 -4.22 0.87 -9.50
N TYR A 86 -3.11 0.78 -8.74
CA TYR A 86 -2.32 1.94 -8.36
C TYR A 86 -0.87 1.79 -8.81
N GLU A 87 -0.35 2.79 -9.48
CA GLU A 87 1.05 2.86 -9.93
C GLU A 87 1.64 4.24 -9.67
N LEU A 88 2.97 4.34 -9.62
CA LEU A 88 3.62 5.64 -9.51
C LEU A 88 3.54 6.37 -10.85
N THR A 89 3.13 7.64 -10.78
CA THR A 89 3.33 8.59 -11.89
C THR A 89 4.82 8.87 -12.09
N GLU A 90 5.19 9.56 -13.18
CA GLU A 90 6.58 10.02 -13.39
C GLU A 90 7.12 10.83 -12.21
N LYS A 91 6.31 11.76 -11.68
CA LYS A 91 6.66 12.54 -10.48
C LYS A 91 6.84 11.64 -9.24
N GLY A 92 6.00 10.62 -9.10
CA GLY A 92 6.14 9.61 -8.04
C GLY A 92 7.44 8.80 -8.17
N LYS A 93 7.80 8.40 -9.39
CA LYS A 93 9.05 7.67 -9.68
C LYS A 93 10.29 8.51 -9.40
N GLU A 94 10.28 9.78 -9.76
CA GLU A 94 11.36 10.72 -9.40
C GLU A 94 11.55 10.80 -7.88
N PHE A 95 10.44 10.90 -7.14
CA PHE A 95 10.49 10.91 -5.67
C PHE A 95 11.01 9.58 -5.11
N PHE A 96 10.58 8.45 -5.66
CA PHE A 96 11.06 7.12 -5.29
C PHE A 96 12.58 6.98 -5.48
N ILE A 97 13.12 7.42 -6.62
CA ILE A 97 14.58 7.40 -6.89
C ILE A 97 15.32 8.25 -5.84
N GLN A 98 14.78 9.43 -5.51
CA GLN A 98 15.37 10.27 -4.46
C GLN A 98 15.35 9.59 -3.10
N LEU A 99 14.28 8.87 -2.75
CA LEU A 99 14.20 8.09 -1.51
C LEU A 99 15.27 6.99 -1.44
N LYS A 100 15.43 6.19 -2.51
CA LYS A 100 16.48 5.15 -2.59
C LYS A 100 17.90 5.72 -2.42
N SER A 101 18.14 6.96 -2.87
CA SER A 101 19.47 7.57 -2.82
C SER A 101 19.85 8.23 -1.48
N LYS A 102 18.89 8.58 -0.61
CA LYS A 102 19.11 9.51 0.52
C LYS A 102 18.95 8.95 1.92
N ARG A 103 18.34 7.77 2.14
CA ARG A 103 17.98 7.30 3.48
C ARG A 103 18.70 6.02 3.89
N SER A 104 19.12 5.96 5.16
CA SER A 104 19.59 4.75 5.81
C SER A 104 18.48 3.71 5.87
N LEU A 105 18.87 2.47 5.62
CA LEU A 105 18.11 1.56 4.78
C LEU A 105 17.16 0.61 5.55
N GLU A 106 17.19 0.53 6.87
CA GLU A 106 16.51 -0.56 7.61
C GLU A 106 14.97 -0.60 7.45
N GLU A 107 14.28 0.54 7.60
CA GLU A 107 12.81 0.56 7.47
C GLU A 107 12.37 0.26 6.03
N PHE A 108 13.09 0.82 5.06
CA PHE A 108 12.76 0.68 3.64
C PHE A 108 13.19 -0.68 3.09
N GLU A 109 14.30 -1.26 3.56
CA GLU A 109 14.69 -2.64 3.29
C GLU A 109 13.65 -3.61 3.83
N SER A 110 13.13 -3.38 5.04
CA SER A 110 12.04 -4.19 5.62
C SER A 110 10.76 -4.13 4.78
N ILE A 111 10.43 -2.96 4.23
CA ILE A 111 9.34 -2.84 3.25
C ILE A 111 9.65 -3.63 1.98
N GLU A 112 10.83 -3.45 1.38
CA GLU A 112 11.22 -4.12 0.13
C GLU A 112 11.24 -5.65 0.27
N GLU A 113 11.86 -6.17 1.33
CA GLU A 113 11.90 -7.58 1.67
C GLU A 113 10.47 -8.13 1.80
N TYR A 114 9.65 -7.50 2.64
CA TYR A 114 8.31 -8.01 2.90
C TYR A 114 7.45 -8.03 1.66
N VAL A 115 7.50 -6.98 0.85
CA VAL A 115 6.65 -6.92 -0.33
C VAL A 115 7.13 -7.93 -1.37
N SER A 116 8.45 -8.18 -1.47
CA SER A 116 8.97 -9.28 -2.30
C SER A 116 8.43 -10.66 -1.88
N GLU A 117 8.20 -10.88 -0.58
CA GLU A 117 7.63 -12.12 -0.05
C GLU A 117 6.14 -12.25 -0.41
N ILE A 118 5.37 -11.16 -0.26
CA ILE A 118 3.90 -11.23 -0.34
C ILE A 118 3.30 -10.75 -1.67
N ILE A 119 4.11 -10.29 -2.63
CA ILE A 119 3.61 -9.75 -3.90
C ILE A 119 2.88 -10.80 -4.74
N ASN A 120 3.34 -12.06 -4.71
CA ASN A 120 2.72 -13.16 -5.45
C ASN A 120 1.59 -13.84 -4.68
N VAL A 121 1.39 -13.47 -3.41
CA VAL A 121 0.31 -14.02 -2.59
C VAL A 121 -1.03 -13.47 -3.09
N PRO A 122 -2.00 -14.34 -3.41
CA PRO A 122 -3.33 -13.93 -3.84
C PRO A 122 -4.01 -13.00 -2.82
N THR A 123 -4.79 -12.04 -3.31
CA THR A 123 -5.48 -11.06 -2.45
C THR A 123 -6.40 -11.73 -1.41
N CYS A 124 -7.00 -12.87 -1.72
CA CYS A 124 -7.81 -13.62 -0.76
C CYS A 124 -6.99 -14.15 0.43
N GLU A 125 -5.77 -14.63 0.19
CA GLU A 125 -4.86 -15.11 1.25
C GLU A 125 -4.39 -13.94 2.13
N LEU A 126 -4.07 -12.78 1.53
CA LEU A 126 -3.77 -11.57 2.28
C LEU A 126 -4.94 -11.15 3.18
N VAL A 127 -6.18 -11.31 2.71
CA VAL A 127 -7.38 -11.04 3.52
C VAL A 127 -7.50 -12.01 4.69
N THR A 128 -7.25 -13.30 4.48
CA THR A 128 -7.26 -14.32 5.54
C THR A 128 -6.20 -14.00 6.61
N LEU A 129 -4.95 -13.80 6.19
CA LEU A 129 -3.84 -13.47 7.11
C LEU A 129 -4.15 -12.21 7.93
N ALA A 130 -4.63 -11.16 7.27
CA ALA A 130 -4.96 -9.91 7.96
C ALA A 130 -6.12 -10.06 8.95
N LYS A 131 -7.07 -10.96 8.70
CA LYS A 131 -8.17 -11.26 9.64
C LYS A 131 -7.65 -11.99 10.89
N GLU A 132 -6.78 -12.97 10.71
CA GLU A 132 -6.19 -13.74 11.81
C GLU A 132 -5.37 -12.84 12.75
N ILE A 133 -4.50 -11.99 12.19
CA ILE A 133 -3.67 -11.02 12.94
C ILE A 133 -4.52 -9.97 13.68
N MET A 134 -5.69 -9.60 13.12
CA MET A 134 -6.58 -8.65 13.79
C MET A 134 -7.37 -9.28 14.93
N ALA A 135 -7.59 -10.60 14.89
CA ALA A 135 -8.30 -11.36 15.91
C ALA A 135 -7.40 -11.79 17.08
N SER A 136 -6.07 -11.80 16.89
CA SER A 136 -5.05 -12.07 17.91
C SER A 136 -4.70 -10.83 18.74
#